data_AF-A0A537A3J1-F1
#
_entry.id   AF-A0A537A3J1-F1
#
_cell.length_a   1.000
_cell.length_b   1.000
_cell.length_c   1.000
_cell.angle_alpha   90.00
_cell.angle_beta   90.00
_cell.angle_gamma   90.00
#
_symmetry.space_group_name_H-M   'P 1'
#
loop_
_entity.id
_entity.type
_entity.pdbx_description
1 polymer ?
#
loop_
_entity_poly.entity_id
_entity_poly.type
_entity_poly.pdbx_seq_one_letter_code
_entity_poly.pdbx_strand_id
1 'polypeptide(L)' 'KVEAMTKALLEFETIDADQIGDIMAGKPPRPPKPTGSQAAKPPASDGGAEGATAPTPAV' A
#
# COMPACT_ATOMS: atom_id res chain seq x y z
N LYS A 1 6.72 -13.33 -15.00
CA LYS A 1 6.23 -12.12 -14.30
C LYS A 1 4.80 -12.33 -13.79
N VAL A 2 3.86 -12.64 -14.70
CA VAL A 2 2.49 -13.00 -14.35
C VAL A 2 2.44 -14.18 -13.37
N GLU A 3 3.22 -15.23 -13.61
CA GLU A 3 3.30 -16.38 -12.67
C GLU A 3 3.72 -15.99 -11.25
N ALA A 4 4.64 -15.01 -11.11
CA ALA A 4 5.05 -14.50 -9.81
C ALA A 4 3.97 -13.64 -9.16
N MET A 5 3.18 -12.90 -9.95
CA MET A 5 2.00 -12.18 -9.46
C MET A 5 0.92 -13.15 -9.00
N THR A 6 0.66 -14.21 -9.76
CA THR A 6 -0.30 -15.26 -9.39
C THR A 6 0.14 -15.96 -8.10
N LYS A 7 1.42 -16.35 -7.99
CA LYS A 7 1.95 -16.94 -6.75
C LYS A 7 1.82 -15.99 -5.56
N ALA A 8 2.12 -14.71 -5.75
CA ALA A 8 1.97 -13.70 -4.70
C ALA A 8 0.51 -13.57 -4.24
N LEU A 9 -0.44 -13.56 -5.16
CA LEU A 9 -1.87 -13.52 -4.82
C LEU A 9 -2.34 -14.80 -4.11
N LEU A 10 -1.77 -15.97 -4.42
CA LEU A 10 -2.09 -17.21 -3.72
C LEU A 10 -1.53 -17.23 -2.29
N GLU A 11 -0.35 -16.66 -2.06
CA GLU A 11 0.30 -16.65 -0.75
C GLU A 11 -0.19 -15.52 0.16
N PHE A 12 -0.51 -14.36 -0.41
CA PHE A 12 -0.79 -13.14 0.33
C PHE A 12 -2.21 -12.60 0.17
N GLU A 13 -3.02 -13.17 -0.76
CA GLU A 13 -4.41 -12.79 -1.08
C GLU A 13 -4.59 -11.36 -1.62
N THR A 14 -3.65 -10.45 -1.34
CA THR A 14 -3.65 -9.04 -1.72
C THR A 14 -2.23 -8.60 -2.09
N ILE A 15 -2.13 -7.75 -3.11
CA ILE A 15 -0.89 -7.11 -3.52
C ILE A 15 -1.18 -5.65 -3.90
N ASP A 16 -0.28 -4.74 -3.52
CA ASP A 16 -0.35 -3.32 -3.87
C ASP A 16 0.45 -2.99 -5.16
N ALA A 17 0.33 -1.75 -5.62
CA ALA A 17 1.00 -1.30 -6.84
C ALA A 17 2.53 -1.33 -6.74
N ASP A 18 3.11 -1.12 -5.56
CA ASP A 18 4.55 -1.16 -5.34
C ASP A 18 5.06 -2.60 -5.47
N GLN A 19 4.34 -3.56 -4.88
CA GLN A 19 4.63 -4.99 -4.99
C GLN A 19 4.54 -5.47 -6.43
N ILE A 20 3.55 -4.97 -7.19
CA ILE A 20 3.45 -5.21 -8.63
C ILE A 20 4.69 -4.68 -9.37
N GLY A 21 5.13 -3.46 -9.05
CA GLY A 21 6.33 -2.84 -9.62
C GLY A 21 7.60 -3.66 -9.35
N ASP A 22 7.76 -4.17 -8.14
CA ASP A 22 8.88 -5.03 -7.77
C ASP A 22 8.92 -6.32 -8.58
N ILE A 23 7.77 -7.00 -8.71
CA ILE A 23 7.67 -8.24 -9.49
C ILE A 23 8.00 -7.98 -10.96
N MET A 24 7.45 -6.90 -11.53
CA MET A 24 7.74 -6.49 -12.91
C MET A 24 9.24 -6.21 -13.09
N ALA A 25 9.87 -5.57 -12.12
CA ALA A 25 11.30 -5.33 -12.12
C ALA A 25 12.16 -6.58 -11.77
N GLY A 26 11.55 -7.73 -11.51
CA GLY A 26 12.24 -9.03 -11.31
C GLY A 26 12.68 -9.31 -9.89
N LYS A 27 12.14 -8.58 -8.93
CA LYS A 27 12.35 -8.83 -7.51
C LYS A 27 11.35 -9.88 -7.02
N PRO A 28 11.71 -10.66 -5.99
CA PRO A 28 10.79 -11.60 -5.38
C PRO A 28 9.58 -10.86 -4.78
N PRO A 29 8.38 -11.47 -4.77
CA PRO A 29 7.20 -10.89 -4.13
C PRO A 29 7.46 -10.64 -2.63
N ARG A 30 7.12 -9.44 -2.17
CA ARG A 30 7.20 -9.05 -0.75
C ARG A 30 5.84 -9.25 -0.07
N PRO A 31 5.75 -9.47 1.25
CA PRO A 31 4.49 -9.51 1.98
C PRO A 31 3.70 -8.18 1.86
N PRO A 32 2.37 -8.21 1.97
CA PRO A 32 1.53 -7.01 1.88
C PRO A 32 1.78 -6.09 3.08
N LYS A 33 1.64 -4.78 2.86
CA LYS A 33 1.74 -3.80 3.94
C LYS A 33 0.53 -3.95 4.88
N PRO A 34 0.70 -3.86 6.21
CA PRO A 34 -0.42 -3.89 7.14
C PRO A 34 -1.45 -2.80 6.80
N THR A 35 -2.71 -3.19 6.63
CA THR A 35 -3.84 -2.30 6.42
C THR A 35 -4.09 -1.48 7.70
N GLY A 36 -3.33 -0.39 7.87
CA GLY A 36 -3.35 0.41 9.10
C GLY A 36 -2.05 1.17 9.35
N SER A 37 -0.95 0.74 8.72
CA SER A 37 0.27 1.55 8.65
C SER A 37 0.18 2.49 7.47
N GLN A 38 -0.67 3.52 7.59
CA GLN A 38 -0.23 4.82 7.08
C GLN A 38 1.04 5.10 7.87
N ALA A 39 2.21 4.83 7.27
CA ALA A 39 3.46 5.30 7.83
C ALA A 39 3.23 6.78 8.11
N ALA A 40 3.22 7.16 9.39
CA ALA A 40 3.04 8.54 9.79
C ALA A 40 4.06 9.33 8.99
N LYS A 41 3.61 10.05 7.96
CA LYS A 41 4.46 10.96 7.22
C LYS A 41 5.01 11.89 8.30
N PRO A 42 6.33 11.94 8.55
CA PRO A 42 6.85 12.92 9.49
C PRO A 42 6.29 14.27 9.02
N PRO A 43 5.70 15.07 9.92
CA PRO A 43 5.02 16.29 9.51
C PRO A 43 6.02 17.11 8.70
N ALA A 44 5.70 17.31 7.41
CA ALA A 44 6.39 18.30 6.64
C ALA A 44 6.11 19.62 7.35
N SER A 45 7.13 20.18 8.00
CA SER A 45 7.07 21.56 8.42
C SER A 45 7.07 22.39 7.14
N ASP A 46 5.87 22.72 6.66
CA ASP A 46 5.59 24.01 6.07
C ASP A 46 4.06 24.20 6.00
N GLY A 47 3.63 25.36 6.48
CA GLY A 47 2.22 25.67 6.71
C GLY A 47 1.41 25.77 5.42
N GLY A 48 0.11 25.53 5.56
CA GLY A 48 -0.86 25.90 4.54
C GLY A 48 -1.96 24.87 4.30
N ALA A 49 -3.11 25.14 4.93
CA ALA A 49 -4.48 24.91 4.46
C ALA A 49 -4.93 23.51 3.98
N GLU A 50 -5.99 23.07 4.65
CA GLU A 50 -7.18 22.39 4.10
C GLU A 50 -7.01 21.03 3.41
N GLY A 51 -7.39 20.00 4.15
CA GLY A 51 -7.75 18.69 3.63
C GLY A 51 -8.75 18.01 4.57
N ALA A 52 -9.90 18.64 4.77
CA ALA A 52 -11.03 18.04 5.45
C ALA A 52 -11.61 16.91 4.59
N THR A 53 -11.65 15.68 5.11
CA THR A 53 -12.82 14.77 5.09
C THR A 53 -12.46 13.51 5.88
N ALA A 54 -12.86 13.46 7.14
CA ALA A 54 -12.96 12.20 7.89
C ALA A 54 -14.34 11.57 7.59
N PRO A 55 -14.46 10.26 7.34
CA PRO A 55 -15.76 9.62 7.25
C PRO A 55 -16.32 9.43 8.67
N THR A 56 -17.48 10.00 8.97
CA THR A 56 -18.24 9.72 10.18
C THR A 56 -18.86 8.31 10.07
N PRO A 57 -18.60 7.39 11.01
CA PRO A 57 -19.35 6.13 11.08
C PRO A 57 -20.73 6.39 11.68
N ALA A 58 -21.78 6.00 10.96
CA ALA A 58 -23.17 6.10 11.41
C ALA A 58 -23.46 5.04 12.49
N VAL A 59 -24.22 5.44 13.52
CA VAL A 59 -24.96 4.56 14.44
C VAL A 59 -26.43 4.95 14.41
#